data_AF-A0A135VHR2-F1
#
_entry.id   AF-A0A135VHR2-F1
#
_cell.length_a   1.000
_cell.length_b   1.000
_cell.length_c   1.000
_cell.angle_alpha   90.00
_cell.angle_beta   90.00
_cell.angle_gamma   90.00
#
_symmetry.space_group_name_H-M   'P 1'
#
loop_
_entity.id
_entity.type
_entity.pdbx_description
1 polymer ?
#
loop_
_entity_poly.entity_id
_entity_poly.type
_entity_poly.pdbx_seq_one_letter_code
_entity_poly.pdbx_strand_id
1 'polypeptide(L)'
;MELERVLTKLKFDEAVSGYALITNDGQPFLSFSLPEEVLPQVQGALRIHSDSLRMMNVMTGEGTVVLSRIDANWVLAVLFSPDLQLGVALQKAADVIKLMGEVNLPPPPTLASVPTPLQHPQVGATSQSSTPTELLEPPVTEPEPVFEAILEPIAEIEIEIHHGCVVFRGENYNESMTLESGLNKDIKIRFANLGIDVLLMVDEKRTIFKIAESLARGVEETLAVIRWCVPRNIVSVECPEEQETGAVEIIELPLFEGNLKKAKKEHRDLLSMCDGNRPLQEIANELNIPYFQALQSIIPYRGKTLRFVRKSKKMHS
;
A
#
# COMPACT_ATOMS: atom_id res chain seq x y z
N MET A 1 -11.65 -1.46 -20.28
CA MET A 1 -12.26 -0.21 -19.76
C MET A 1 -13.18 -0.44 -18.56
N GLU A 2 -14.06 -1.45 -18.53
CA GLU A 2 -14.97 -1.62 -17.37
C GLU A 2 -14.35 -2.36 -16.18
N LEU A 3 -13.51 -3.37 -16.42
CA LEU A 3 -12.78 -4.11 -15.38
C LEU A 3 -11.90 -3.18 -14.54
N GLU A 4 -11.08 -2.36 -15.20
CA GLU A 4 -10.23 -1.36 -14.55
C GLU A 4 -11.05 -0.36 -13.73
N ARG A 5 -12.25 0.03 -14.19
CA ARG A 5 -13.12 0.94 -13.43
C ARG A 5 -13.59 0.34 -12.11
N VAL A 6 -13.97 -0.94 -12.11
CA VAL A 6 -14.41 -1.64 -10.89
C VAL A 6 -13.23 -1.89 -9.94
N LEU A 7 -12.09 -2.29 -10.48
CA LEU A 7 -10.87 -2.49 -9.70
C LEU A 7 -10.31 -1.17 -9.14
N THR A 8 -10.48 -0.06 -9.86
CA THR A 8 -10.12 1.28 -9.38
C THR A 8 -10.99 1.69 -8.19
N LYS A 9 -12.26 1.30 -8.15
CA LYS A 9 -13.12 1.54 -6.96
C LYS A 9 -12.61 0.80 -5.73
N LEU A 10 -12.14 -0.44 -5.90
CA LEU A 10 -11.47 -1.19 -4.82
C LEU A 10 -10.19 -0.49 -4.36
N LYS A 11 -9.39 0.03 -5.30
CA LYS A 11 -8.14 0.75 -4.99
C LYS A 11 -8.34 2.01 -4.13
N PHE A 12 -9.48 2.69 -4.26
CA PHE A 12 -9.79 3.90 -3.49
C PHE A 12 -10.65 3.63 -2.24
N ASP A 13 -10.96 2.37 -1.93
CA ASP A 13 -11.65 2.01 -0.69
C ASP A 13 -10.61 1.88 0.43
N GLU A 14 -10.69 2.77 1.43
CA GLU A 14 -9.77 2.80 2.59
C GLU A 14 -9.72 1.48 3.37
N ALA A 15 -10.75 0.63 3.22
CA ALA A 15 -10.82 -0.66 3.90
C ALA A 15 -10.09 -1.80 3.13
N VAL A 16 -9.70 -1.57 1.88
CA VAL A 16 -9.07 -2.56 1.00
C VAL A 16 -7.57 -2.32 0.95
N SER A 17 -6.80 -3.25 1.53
CA SER A 17 -5.34 -3.20 1.50
C SER A 17 -4.77 -3.73 0.18
N GLY A 18 -5.50 -4.60 -0.52
CA GLY A 18 -5.09 -5.13 -1.81
C GLY A 18 -6.15 -5.99 -2.49
N TYR A 19 -5.95 -6.31 -3.75
CA TYR A 19 -6.81 -7.26 -4.47
C TYR A 19 -6.03 -7.98 -5.57
N ALA A 20 -6.52 -9.15 -5.97
CA ALA A 20 -6.05 -9.85 -7.15
C ALA A 20 -7.18 -10.56 -7.89
N LEU A 21 -7.13 -10.52 -9.21
CA LEU A 21 -7.89 -11.41 -10.07
C LEU A 21 -7.03 -12.64 -10.33
N ILE A 22 -7.52 -13.80 -9.93
CA ILE A 22 -6.78 -15.05 -9.89
C ILE A 22 -7.56 -16.10 -10.70
N THR A 23 -6.85 -16.95 -11.42
CA THR A 23 -7.42 -18.12 -12.09
C THR A 23 -7.80 -19.21 -11.07
N ASN A 24 -8.58 -20.22 -11.49
CA ASN A 24 -9.01 -21.32 -10.61
C ASN A 24 -7.84 -22.14 -10.02
N ASP A 25 -6.70 -22.20 -10.72
CA ASP A 25 -5.46 -22.84 -10.27
C ASP A 25 -4.61 -21.94 -9.36
N GLY A 26 -5.08 -20.73 -9.07
CA GLY A 26 -4.47 -19.84 -8.11
C GLY A 26 -3.33 -18.97 -8.67
N GLN A 27 -3.24 -18.83 -9.99
CA GLN A 27 -2.29 -17.90 -10.63
C GLN A 27 -2.88 -16.49 -10.71
N PRO A 28 -2.18 -15.46 -10.19
CA PRO A 28 -2.63 -14.08 -10.30
C PRO A 28 -2.50 -13.59 -11.75
N PHE A 29 -3.60 -13.09 -12.32
CA PHE A 29 -3.61 -12.41 -13.61
C PHE A 29 -3.40 -10.90 -13.46
N LEU A 30 -4.03 -10.30 -12.45
CA LEU A 30 -3.87 -8.89 -12.11
C LEU A 30 -3.87 -8.79 -10.60
N SER A 31 -2.83 -8.18 -10.01
CA SER A 31 -2.73 -7.94 -8.58
C SER A 31 -2.42 -6.47 -8.30
N PHE A 32 -2.95 -5.97 -7.20
CA PHE A 32 -2.63 -4.67 -6.63
C PHE A 32 -2.42 -4.83 -5.13
N SER A 33 -1.21 -4.54 -4.67
CA SER A 33 -0.84 -4.50 -3.24
C SER A 33 -1.25 -5.74 -2.43
N LEU A 34 -1.34 -6.91 -3.07
CA LEU A 34 -1.58 -8.17 -2.37
C LEU A 34 -0.23 -8.74 -1.92
N PRO A 35 0.01 -8.94 -0.60
CA PRO A 35 1.28 -9.47 -0.11
C PRO A 35 1.57 -10.87 -0.66
N GLU A 36 2.82 -11.16 -1.01
CA GLU A 36 3.21 -12.46 -1.58
C GLU A 36 2.95 -13.62 -0.62
N GLU A 37 3.02 -13.37 0.69
CA GLU A 37 2.77 -14.35 1.76
C GLU A 37 1.32 -14.84 1.81
N VAL A 38 0.40 -14.05 1.25
CA VAL A 38 -1.02 -14.37 1.18
C VAL A 38 -1.33 -15.34 0.03
N LEU A 39 -0.57 -15.26 -1.07
CA LEU A 39 -0.82 -16.05 -2.28
C LEU A 39 -0.80 -17.57 -2.04
N PRO A 40 0.16 -18.16 -1.31
CA PRO A 40 0.15 -19.59 -1.00
C PRO A 40 -1.11 -20.04 -0.25
N GLN A 41 -1.63 -19.20 0.65
CA GLN A 41 -2.83 -19.52 1.44
C GLN A 41 -4.07 -19.50 0.55
N VAL A 42 -4.15 -18.52 -0.36
CA VAL A 42 -5.21 -18.43 -1.37
C VAL A 42 -5.15 -19.62 -2.32
N GLN A 43 -3.98 -20.00 -2.82
CA GLN A 43 -3.78 -21.17 -3.67
C GLN A 43 -4.20 -22.46 -2.96
N GLY A 44 -3.82 -22.62 -1.69
CA GLY A 44 -4.24 -23.75 -0.86
C GLY A 44 -5.77 -23.83 -0.72
N ALA A 45 -6.42 -22.71 -0.43
CA ALA A 45 -7.88 -22.64 -0.33
C ALA A 45 -8.57 -22.98 -1.66
N LEU A 46 -8.07 -22.46 -2.78
CA LEU A 46 -8.59 -22.75 -4.11
C LEU A 46 -8.42 -24.21 -4.51
N ARG A 47 -7.27 -24.83 -4.19
CA ARG A 47 -7.03 -26.24 -4.52
C ARG A 47 -8.01 -27.20 -3.85
N ILE A 48 -8.52 -26.85 -2.67
CA ILE A 48 -9.45 -27.69 -1.90
C ILE A 48 -10.90 -27.36 -2.27
N HIS A 49 -11.20 -26.09 -2.52
CA HIS A 49 -12.58 -25.60 -2.62
C HIS A 49 -12.96 -25.07 -3.99
N SER A 50 -12.12 -25.22 -5.03
CA SER A 50 -12.33 -24.69 -6.38
C SER A 50 -13.75 -24.97 -6.86
N ASP A 51 -14.26 -26.19 -6.76
CA ASP A 51 -15.49 -26.56 -7.45
C ASP A 51 -16.77 -26.01 -6.78
N SER A 52 -16.68 -25.67 -5.48
CA SER A 52 -17.82 -25.18 -4.68
C SER A 52 -17.69 -23.72 -4.25
N LEU A 53 -16.59 -23.06 -4.61
CA LEU A 53 -16.32 -21.68 -4.21
C LEU A 53 -17.35 -20.73 -4.83
N ARG A 54 -18.16 -20.12 -3.95
CA ARG A 54 -18.94 -18.91 -4.26
C ARG A 54 -18.30 -17.69 -3.60
N MET A 55 -18.12 -17.78 -2.29
CA MET A 55 -17.45 -16.78 -1.46
C MET A 55 -16.85 -17.49 -0.25
N MET A 56 -15.64 -17.11 0.13
CA MET A 56 -14.90 -17.67 1.25
C MET A 56 -14.00 -16.58 1.83
N ASN A 57 -13.75 -16.63 3.13
CA ASN A 57 -12.74 -15.81 3.77
C ASN A 57 -11.54 -16.66 4.22
N VAL A 58 -10.35 -16.10 4.11
CA VAL A 58 -9.10 -16.63 4.63
C VAL A 58 -8.54 -15.57 5.57
N MET A 59 -8.40 -15.90 6.84
CA MET A 59 -7.78 -15.00 7.82
C MET A 59 -6.27 -15.16 7.73
N THR A 60 -5.57 -14.05 7.54
CA THR A 60 -4.11 -14.00 7.41
C THR A 60 -3.54 -13.03 8.45
N GLY A 61 -2.21 -13.01 8.64
CA GLY A 61 -1.56 -12.02 9.50
C GLY A 61 -1.73 -10.58 9.01
N GLU A 62 -1.87 -10.40 7.69
CA GLU A 62 -2.02 -9.11 7.00
C GLU A 62 -3.47 -8.61 6.94
N GLY A 63 -4.43 -9.41 7.41
CA GLY A 63 -5.85 -9.09 7.39
C GLY A 63 -6.73 -10.22 6.84
N THR A 64 -7.94 -9.87 6.42
CA THR A 64 -8.92 -10.85 5.93
C THR A 64 -8.98 -10.83 4.42
N VAL A 65 -8.67 -11.96 3.79
CA VAL A 65 -8.83 -12.13 2.35
C VAL A 65 -10.19 -12.72 2.07
N VAL A 66 -11.02 -12.02 1.29
CA VAL A 66 -12.26 -12.57 0.77
C VAL A 66 -12.01 -13.05 -0.66
N LEU A 67 -12.15 -14.36 -0.86
CA LEU A 67 -12.16 -15.02 -2.15
C LEU A 67 -13.58 -15.11 -2.65
N SER A 68 -13.81 -14.77 -3.92
CA SER A 68 -15.13 -14.83 -4.51
C SER A 68 -15.07 -15.14 -5.98
N ARG A 69 -15.87 -16.12 -6.40
CA ARG A 69 -15.94 -16.51 -7.81
C ARG A 69 -16.74 -15.47 -8.57
N ILE A 70 -16.12 -14.87 -9.58
CA ILE A 70 -16.77 -13.91 -10.49
C ILE A 70 -17.34 -14.65 -11.71
N ASP A 71 -16.59 -15.61 -12.25
CA ASP A 71 -16.97 -16.41 -13.42
C ASP A 71 -16.39 -17.84 -13.31
N ALA A 72 -16.78 -18.74 -14.22
CA ALA A 72 -16.32 -20.12 -14.29
C ALA A 72 -14.80 -20.27 -14.21
N ASN A 73 -14.03 -19.28 -14.68
CA ASN A 73 -12.58 -19.31 -14.74
C ASN A 73 -11.86 -18.36 -13.77
N TRP A 74 -12.60 -17.46 -13.10
CA TRP A 74 -12.03 -16.30 -12.41
C TRP A 74 -12.50 -16.18 -10.97
N VAL A 75 -11.54 -15.96 -10.07
CA VAL A 75 -11.75 -15.69 -8.65
C VAL A 75 -11.14 -14.34 -8.31
N LEU A 76 -11.92 -13.48 -7.66
CA LEU A 76 -11.44 -12.26 -7.02
C LEU A 76 -10.95 -12.59 -5.62
N ALA A 77 -9.73 -12.20 -5.31
CA ALA A 77 -9.23 -12.07 -3.95
C ALA A 77 -9.22 -10.60 -3.57
N VAL A 78 -9.84 -10.25 -2.44
CA VAL A 78 -9.78 -8.89 -1.89
C VAL A 78 -9.23 -8.99 -0.47
N LEU A 79 -8.11 -8.35 -0.20
CA LEU A 79 -7.53 -8.24 1.14
C LEU A 79 -8.08 -6.99 1.82
N PHE A 80 -8.75 -7.19 2.94
CA PHE A 80 -9.22 -6.13 3.81
C PHE A 80 -8.30 -5.97 5.02
N SER A 81 -8.20 -4.73 5.51
CA SER A 81 -7.40 -4.39 6.67
C SER A 81 -7.81 -5.21 7.91
N PRO A 82 -6.86 -5.52 8.82
CA PRO A 82 -7.12 -6.37 9.99
C PRO A 82 -8.14 -5.77 10.96
N ASP A 83 -8.28 -4.44 10.99
CA ASP A 83 -9.24 -3.74 11.85
C ASP A 83 -10.69 -3.80 11.33
N LEU A 84 -10.90 -4.27 10.09
CA LEU A 84 -12.21 -4.35 9.49
C LEU A 84 -12.97 -5.58 10.00
N GLN A 85 -14.19 -5.36 10.50
CA GLN A 85 -15.08 -6.44 10.90
C GLN A 85 -15.41 -7.36 9.71
N LEU A 86 -15.29 -8.68 9.90
CA LEU A 86 -15.53 -9.69 8.86
C LEU A 86 -16.89 -9.53 8.15
N GLY A 87 -17.95 -9.21 8.89
CA GLY A 87 -19.29 -8.99 8.30
C GLY A 87 -19.31 -7.83 7.31
N VAL A 88 -18.56 -6.76 7.58
CA VAL A 88 -18.42 -5.61 6.69
C VAL A 88 -17.56 -5.96 5.48
N ALA A 89 -16.47 -6.71 5.69
CA ALA A 89 -15.62 -7.21 4.61
C ALA A 89 -16.40 -8.06 3.60
N LEU A 90 -17.21 -9.01 4.09
CA LEU A 90 -18.06 -9.86 3.25
C LEU A 90 -19.11 -9.07 2.48
N GLN A 91 -19.76 -8.09 3.13
CA GLN A 91 -20.75 -7.24 2.47
C GLN A 91 -20.12 -6.39 1.35
N LYS A 92 -18.96 -5.77 1.62
CA LYS A 92 -18.21 -5.00 0.62
C LYS A 92 -17.77 -5.87 -0.55
N ALA A 93 -17.28 -7.08 -0.29
CA ALA A 93 -16.93 -8.02 -1.35
C ALA A 93 -18.16 -8.39 -2.20
N ALA A 94 -19.32 -8.64 -1.58
CA ALA A 94 -20.58 -8.91 -2.28
C ALA A 94 -21.00 -7.77 -3.22
N ASP A 95 -20.88 -6.52 -2.75
CA ASP A 95 -21.23 -5.33 -3.56
C ASP A 95 -20.31 -5.18 -4.78
N VAL A 96 -19.03 -5.49 -4.62
CA VAL A 96 -18.04 -5.46 -5.70
C VAL A 96 -18.29 -6.56 -6.71
N ILE A 97 -18.59 -7.78 -6.28
CA ILE A 97 -18.93 -8.90 -7.18
C ILE A 97 -20.16 -8.56 -8.01
N LYS A 98 -21.17 -7.93 -7.40
CA LYS A 98 -22.36 -7.48 -8.12
C LYS A 98 -22.03 -6.50 -9.24
N LEU A 99 -21.04 -5.62 -9.02
CA LEU A 99 -20.53 -4.70 -10.04
C LEU A 99 -19.65 -5.41 -11.09
N MET A 100 -18.98 -6.51 -10.72
CA MET A 100 -18.14 -7.29 -11.64
C MET A 100 -18.93 -8.28 -12.50
N GLY A 101 -20.10 -8.73 -12.06
CA GLY A 101 -20.98 -9.61 -12.85
C GLY A 101 -21.53 -8.96 -14.13
N GLU A 102 -21.39 -7.65 -14.29
CA GLU A 102 -21.78 -6.89 -15.48
C GLU A 102 -20.63 -6.73 -16.49
N VAL A 103 -19.41 -7.17 -16.15
CA VAL A 103 -18.19 -6.93 -16.94
C VAL A 103 -17.78 -8.19 -17.72
N ASN A 104 -17.54 -8.04 -19.04
CA ASN A 104 -16.94 -9.10 -19.85
C ASN A 104 -15.45 -9.27 -19.50
N LEU A 105 -15.11 -10.39 -18.87
CA LEU A 105 -13.72 -10.73 -18.51
C LEU A 105 -12.97 -11.34 -19.70
N PRO A 106 -11.67 -11.05 -19.87
CA PRO A 106 -10.87 -11.70 -20.89
C PRO A 106 -10.71 -13.20 -20.58
N PRO A 107 -10.55 -14.07 -21.60
CA PRO A 107 -10.23 -15.47 -21.37
C PRO A 107 -8.88 -15.60 -20.64
N PRO A 108 -8.73 -16.58 -19.73
CA PRO A 108 -7.48 -16.79 -19.00
C PRO A 108 -6.32 -17.10 -19.96
N PRO A 109 -5.08 -16.69 -19.63
CA PRO A 109 -3.91 -17.04 -20.42
C PRO A 109 -3.77 -18.58 -20.47
N THR A 110 -3.76 -19.14 -21.67
CA THR A 110 -3.59 -20.58 -21.88
C THR A 110 -2.18 -20.98 -21.46
N LEU A 111 -2.07 -21.90 -20.50
CA LEU A 111 -0.80 -22.54 -20.14
C LEU A 111 -0.20 -23.14 -21.42
N ALA A 112 0.98 -22.68 -21.80
CA ALA A 112 1.79 -23.35 -22.82
C ALA A 112 1.90 -24.83 -22.42
N SER A 113 1.43 -25.68 -23.31
CA SER A 113 1.39 -27.12 -23.18
C SER A 113 2.71 -27.67 -22.64
N VAL A 114 2.62 -28.32 -21.48
CA VAL A 114 3.58 -29.31 -21.01
C VAL A 114 3.91 -30.25 -22.19
N PRO A 115 5.18 -30.40 -22.61
CA PRO A 115 5.51 -31.38 -23.62
C PRO A 115 5.14 -32.77 -23.08
N THR A 116 4.22 -33.40 -23.79
CA THR A 116 3.78 -34.77 -23.62
C THR A 116 5.01 -35.68 -23.50
N PRO A 117 5.11 -36.55 -22.47
CA PRO A 117 6.15 -37.55 -22.43
C PRO A 117 5.85 -38.59 -23.52
N LEU A 118 6.55 -38.49 -24.64
CA LEU A 118 6.50 -39.52 -25.68
C LEU A 118 7.06 -40.82 -25.11
N GLN A 119 6.18 -41.81 -25.07
CA GLN A 119 6.45 -43.20 -24.71
C GLN A 119 7.57 -43.78 -25.59
N HIS A 120 8.45 -44.54 -24.94
CA HIS A 120 9.40 -45.46 -25.57
C HIS A 120 8.71 -46.41 -26.59
N PRO A 121 9.46 -46.88 -27.59
CA PRO A 121 9.56 -48.33 -27.78
C PRO A 121 11.01 -48.83 -27.90
N GLN A 122 11.41 -49.61 -26.89
CA GLN A 122 12.03 -50.95 -26.94
C GLN A 122 13.19 -51.32 -27.91
N VAL A 123 14.31 -51.66 -27.25
CA VAL A 123 15.16 -52.88 -27.35
C VAL A 123 16.11 -53.08 -28.55
N GLY A 124 17.42 -52.98 -28.25
CA GLY A 124 18.35 -54.13 -28.33
C GLY A 124 19.40 -54.17 -29.45
N ALA A 125 20.68 -54.05 -29.08
CA ALA A 125 21.78 -55.00 -29.39
C ALA A 125 23.16 -54.30 -29.51
N THR A 126 23.97 -54.48 -28.46
CA THR A 126 25.39 -54.88 -28.44
C THR A 126 26.33 -54.49 -29.60
N SER A 127 27.40 -53.74 -29.27
CA SER A 127 28.82 -54.19 -29.30
C SER A 127 29.82 -53.09 -29.71
N GLN A 128 30.78 -52.84 -28.80
CA GLN A 128 32.21 -52.50 -29.05
C GLN A 128 32.47 -51.16 -29.78
N SER A 129 33.52 -50.34 -29.57
CA SER A 129 34.87 -50.51 -29.05
C SER A 129 35.48 -49.10 -28.85
N SER A 130 36.47 -49.00 -27.96
CA SER A 130 37.64 -48.09 -27.98
C SER A 130 37.48 -46.56 -27.96
N THR A 131 37.91 -45.99 -26.83
CA THR A 131 38.69 -44.74 -26.68
C THR A 131 39.83 -44.63 -27.72
N PRO A 132 40.31 -43.42 -28.14
CA PRO A 132 40.83 -42.42 -27.19
C PRO A 132 40.58 -40.93 -27.52
N THR A 133 40.70 -40.16 -26.45
CA THR A 133 40.97 -38.73 -26.32
C THR A 133 41.64 -38.05 -27.52
N GLU A 134 40.98 -37.06 -28.10
CA GLU A 134 41.65 -35.96 -28.80
C GLU A 134 40.85 -34.66 -28.58
N LEU A 135 41.52 -33.72 -27.92
CA LEU A 135 41.06 -32.36 -27.64
C LEU A 135 40.94 -31.61 -28.96
N LEU A 136 39.73 -31.17 -29.31
CA LEU A 136 39.52 -30.12 -30.30
C LEU A 136 38.57 -29.06 -29.74
N GLU A 137 39.09 -27.85 -29.78
CA GLU A 137 38.59 -26.59 -29.22
C GLU A 137 37.22 -26.19 -29.78
N PRO A 138 36.32 -25.58 -28.99
CA PRO A 138 35.18 -24.85 -29.53
C PRO A 138 35.60 -23.47 -30.07
N PRO A 139 34.85 -22.91 -31.02
CA PRO A 139 35.28 -21.80 -31.86
C PRO A 139 35.37 -20.48 -31.09
N VAL A 140 36.34 -19.67 -31.52
CA VAL A 140 36.58 -18.28 -31.14
C VAL A 140 35.33 -17.43 -31.37
N THR A 141 34.65 -17.07 -30.28
CA THR A 141 33.74 -15.93 -30.26
C THR A 141 34.55 -14.70 -29.90
N GLU A 142 34.71 -13.82 -30.87
CA GLU A 142 35.27 -12.49 -30.77
C GLU A 142 34.56 -11.68 -29.66
N PRO A 143 35.27 -11.24 -28.60
CA PRO A 143 34.68 -10.36 -27.62
C PRO A 143 34.64 -8.93 -28.18
N GLU A 144 33.47 -8.50 -28.64
CA GLU A 144 33.16 -7.09 -28.81
C GLU A 144 33.23 -6.35 -27.45
N PRO A 145 33.66 -5.08 -27.46
CA PRO A 145 34.37 -4.46 -26.36
C PRO A 145 33.49 -4.28 -25.13
N VAL A 146 33.95 -4.81 -24.00
CA VAL A 146 33.53 -4.37 -22.67
C VAL A 146 33.94 -2.91 -22.55
N PHE A 147 32.99 -2.01 -22.80
CA PHE A 147 33.14 -0.62 -22.41
C PHE A 147 33.06 -0.60 -20.88
N GLU A 148 34.20 -0.78 -20.22
CA GLU A 148 34.40 -0.30 -18.85
C GLU A 148 34.25 1.22 -18.92
N ALA A 149 33.00 1.68 -18.84
CA ALA A 149 32.72 3.03 -18.43
C ALA A 149 33.26 3.12 -17.01
N ILE A 150 34.46 3.70 -16.90
CA ILE A 150 35.03 4.21 -15.66
C ILE A 150 33.98 5.20 -15.13
N LEU A 151 33.08 4.70 -14.27
CA LEU A 151 32.25 5.55 -13.44
C LEU A 151 33.22 6.18 -12.45
N GLU A 152 33.70 7.37 -12.80
CA GLU A 152 34.39 8.22 -11.84
C GLU A 152 33.51 8.30 -10.58
N PRO A 153 34.06 8.02 -9.39
CA PRO A 153 33.31 8.08 -8.15
C PRO A 153 32.91 9.54 -7.91
N ILE A 154 31.67 9.87 -8.27
CA ILE A 154 31.04 11.14 -7.93
C ILE A 154 31.04 11.19 -6.41
N ALA A 155 31.79 12.15 -5.85
CA ALA A 155 31.92 12.36 -4.41
C ALA A 155 30.54 12.27 -3.74
N GLU A 156 30.39 11.31 -2.84
CA GLU A 156 29.21 11.16 -2.00
C GLU A 156 29.16 12.40 -1.10
N ILE A 157 28.42 13.42 -1.54
CA ILE A 157 28.02 14.50 -0.65
C ILE A 157 27.01 13.85 0.30
N GLU A 158 27.46 13.53 1.52
CA GLU A 158 26.60 13.10 2.63
C GLU A 158 25.66 14.26 3.02
N ILE A 159 24.63 14.47 2.21
CA ILE A 159 23.49 15.30 2.60
C ILE A 159 22.61 14.37 3.45
N GLU A 160 22.46 14.69 4.73
CA GLU A 160 21.56 13.97 5.64
C GLU A 160 20.09 14.24 5.23
N ILE A 161 19.62 13.44 4.28
CA ILE A 161 18.25 13.51 3.76
C ILE A 161 17.31 12.79 4.73
N HIS A 162 16.42 13.56 5.33
CA HIS A 162 15.37 13.11 6.23
C HIS A 162 13.99 13.12 5.55
N HIS A 163 13.05 12.35 6.09
CA HIS A 163 11.67 12.25 5.58
C HIS A 163 10.90 13.60 5.57
N GLY A 164 11.32 14.55 6.39
CA GLY A 164 10.76 15.91 6.47
C GLY A 164 11.29 16.91 5.45
N CYS A 165 12.31 16.54 4.65
CA CYS A 165 12.89 17.47 3.67
C CYS A 165 11.92 17.75 2.52
N VAL A 166 11.86 19.01 2.10
CA VAL A 166 11.10 19.45 0.92
C VAL A 166 11.94 19.21 -0.32
N VAL A 167 11.34 18.60 -1.34
CA VAL A 167 12.02 18.25 -2.59
C VAL A 167 11.73 19.32 -3.64
N PHE A 168 12.80 19.88 -4.19
CA PHE A 168 12.79 20.87 -5.26
C PHE A 168 13.31 20.29 -6.56
N ARG A 169 12.94 20.89 -7.69
CA ARG A 169 13.45 20.50 -9.00
C ARG A 169 14.85 21.06 -9.19
N GLY A 170 15.79 20.19 -9.54
CA GLY A 170 17.15 20.58 -9.90
C GLY A 170 17.28 20.96 -11.37
N GLU A 171 18.48 21.37 -11.78
CA GLU A 171 18.77 21.79 -13.16
C GLU A 171 18.55 20.65 -14.17
N ASN A 172 18.84 19.41 -13.77
CA ASN A 172 18.73 18.22 -14.61
C ASN A 172 17.36 17.53 -14.52
N TYR A 173 16.38 18.14 -13.83
CA TYR A 173 15.03 17.58 -13.70
C TYR A 173 14.34 17.38 -15.05
N ASN A 174 14.45 18.34 -15.96
CA ASN A 174 13.81 18.24 -17.27
C ASN A 174 14.45 17.14 -18.13
N GLU A 175 15.77 16.95 -18.00
CA GLU A 175 16.48 15.88 -18.69
C GLU A 175 16.03 14.51 -18.17
N SER A 176 15.92 14.31 -16.86
CA SER A 176 15.46 13.05 -16.28
C SER A 176 13.99 12.72 -16.63
N MET A 177 13.18 13.73 -16.94
CA MET A 177 11.78 13.58 -17.39
C MET A 177 11.62 13.42 -18.90
N THR A 178 12.66 13.71 -19.70
CA THR A 178 12.63 13.56 -21.15
C THR A 178 12.81 12.08 -21.53
N LEU A 179 11.91 11.56 -22.37
CA LEU A 179 11.97 10.18 -22.82
C LEU A 179 13.31 9.91 -23.54
N GLU A 180 13.94 8.79 -23.20
CA GLU A 180 15.20 8.29 -23.78
C GLU A 180 16.48 9.08 -23.48
N SER A 181 16.43 10.11 -22.63
CA SER A 181 17.65 10.78 -22.13
C SER A 181 18.51 9.82 -21.31
N GLY A 182 19.80 10.14 -21.15
CA GLY A 182 20.73 9.35 -20.33
C GLY A 182 20.21 9.19 -18.90
N LEU A 183 19.80 10.30 -18.28
CA LEU A 183 19.27 10.30 -16.91
C LEU A 183 17.92 9.56 -16.77
N ASN A 184 17.05 9.62 -17.78
CA ASN A 184 15.78 8.88 -17.79
C ASN A 184 16.01 7.36 -17.89
N LYS A 185 17.02 6.95 -18.66
CA LYS A 185 17.41 5.53 -18.75
C LYS A 185 18.05 5.07 -17.45
N ASP A 186 18.96 5.85 -16.89
CA ASP A 186 19.67 5.51 -15.64
C ASP A 186 18.71 5.34 -14.46
N ILE A 187 17.74 6.25 -14.31
CA ILE A 187 16.76 6.16 -13.22
C ILE A 187 15.82 4.97 -13.40
N LYS A 188 15.42 4.64 -14.65
CA LYS A 188 14.58 3.47 -14.95
C LYS A 188 15.32 2.16 -14.76
N ILE A 189 16.61 2.10 -15.08
CA ILE A 189 17.43 0.90 -14.85
C ILE A 189 17.56 0.63 -13.35
N ARG A 190 17.73 1.69 -12.54
CA ARG A 190 18.02 1.54 -11.11
C ARG A 190 16.78 1.42 -10.22
N PHE A 191 15.70 2.14 -10.53
CA PHE A 191 14.50 2.21 -9.70
C PHE A 191 13.22 1.87 -10.47
N ALA A 192 13.32 1.29 -11.67
CA ALA A 192 12.18 1.00 -12.53
C ALA A 192 11.28 2.25 -12.70
N ASN A 193 9.96 2.06 -12.70
CA ASN A 193 9.00 3.16 -12.84
C ASN A 193 8.92 4.04 -11.57
N LEU A 194 9.34 3.52 -10.41
CA LEU A 194 9.26 4.25 -9.14
C LEU A 194 10.05 5.56 -9.20
N GLY A 195 11.22 5.56 -9.83
CA GLY A 195 12.04 6.76 -9.95
C GLY A 195 11.31 7.90 -10.70
N ILE A 196 10.61 7.56 -11.78
CA ILE A 196 9.83 8.52 -12.56
C ILE A 196 8.58 8.96 -11.79
N ASP A 197 7.91 8.03 -11.10
CA ASP A 197 6.74 8.33 -10.29
C ASP A 197 7.08 9.30 -9.15
N VAL A 198 8.22 9.12 -8.49
CA VAL A 198 8.74 10.04 -7.47
C VAL A 198 9.01 11.42 -8.06
N LEU A 199 9.68 11.50 -9.20
CA LEU A 199 9.96 12.78 -9.86
C LEU A 199 8.68 13.52 -10.28
N LEU A 200 7.65 12.80 -10.74
CA LEU A 200 6.36 13.38 -11.10
C LEU A 200 5.62 14.00 -9.90
N MET A 201 5.88 13.53 -8.69
CA MET A 201 5.29 14.05 -7.46
C MET A 201 6.04 15.26 -6.88
N VAL A 202 7.19 15.64 -7.46
CA VAL A 202 7.96 16.81 -7.03
C VAL A 202 7.26 18.10 -7.47
N ASP A 203 6.65 18.78 -6.51
CA ASP A 203 5.91 20.04 -6.67
C ASP A 203 6.48 21.21 -5.86
N GLU A 204 7.72 21.08 -5.35
CA GLU A 204 8.45 22.10 -4.56
C GLU A 204 7.75 22.49 -3.24
N LYS A 205 6.73 21.72 -2.82
CA LYS A 205 5.95 21.97 -1.60
C LYS A 205 5.78 20.72 -0.75
N ARG A 206 5.85 19.53 -1.36
CA ARG A 206 5.75 18.26 -0.65
C ARG A 206 7.08 17.85 -0.04
N THR A 207 6.97 17.30 1.17
CA THR A 207 8.06 16.60 1.83
C THR A 207 8.20 15.19 1.28
N ILE A 208 9.37 14.56 1.50
CA ILE A 208 9.61 13.16 1.14
C ILE A 208 8.51 12.24 1.69
N PHE A 209 8.09 12.46 2.94
CA PHE A 209 6.99 11.72 3.56
C PHE A 209 5.68 11.84 2.77
N LYS A 210 5.28 13.06 2.40
CA LYS A 210 4.04 13.29 1.63
C LYS A 210 4.12 12.72 0.21
N ILE A 211 5.30 12.68 -0.38
CA ILE A 211 5.53 12.04 -1.68
C ILE A 211 5.34 10.54 -1.56
N ALA A 212 5.95 9.91 -0.54
CA ALA A 212 5.82 8.49 -0.26
C ALA A 212 4.35 8.10 0.03
N GLU A 213 3.65 8.90 0.84
CA GLU A 213 2.21 8.75 1.13
C GLU A 213 1.37 8.85 -0.14
N SER A 214 1.63 9.85 -1.00
CA SER A 214 0.90 10.05 -2.26
C SER A 214 1.09 8.88 -3.24
N LEU A 215 2.26 8.24 -3.22
CA LEU A 215 2.59 7.10 -4.07
C LEU A 215 2.18 5.75 -3.45
N ALA A 216 1.73 5.74 -2.20
CA ALA A 216 1.53 4.53 -1.41
C ALA A 216 2.77 3.60 -1.43
N ARG A 217 3.95 4.22 -1.23
CA ARG A 217 5.26 3.55 -1.24
C ARG A 217 5.96 3.73 0.10
N GLY A 218 6.96 2.88 0.35
CA GLY A 218 7.79 3.02 1.54
C GLY A 218 8.50 4.37 1.55
N VAL A 219 8.56 5.01 2.72
CA VAL A 219 9.36 6.25 2.90
C VAL A 219 10.82 5.96 2.53
N GLU A 220 11.35 4.80 2.92
CA GLU A 220 12.72 4.38 2.60
C GLU A 220 12.97 4.20 1.09
N GLU A 221 12.00 3.67 0.34
CA GLU A 221 12.12 3.49 -1.11
C GLU A 221 12.15 4.86 -1.82
N THR A 222 11.29 5.77 -1.39
CA THR A 222 11.23 7.14 -1.90
C THR A 222 12.52 7.90 -1.55
N LEU A 223 13.03 7.69 -0.34
CA LEU A 223 14.25 8.29 0.16
C LEU A 223 15.48 7.78 -0.61
N ALA A 224 15.52 6.49 -0.96
CA ALA A 224 16.57 5.91 -1.81
C ALA A 224 16.62 6.55 -3.21
N VAL A 225 15.47 6.80 -3.83
CA VAL A 225 15.39 7.52 -5.12
C VAL A 225 15.93 8.94 -4.98
N ILE A 226 15.46 9.68 -3.96
CA ILE A 226 15.85 11.09 -3.76
C ILE A 226 17.34 11.20 -3.46
N ARG A 227 17.90 10.33 -2.60
CA ARG A 227 19.35 10.24 -2.33
C ARG A 227 20.17 10.05 -3.61
N TRP A 228 19.64 9.29 -4.58
CA TRP A 228 20.33 9.09 -5.85
C TRP A 228 20.20 10.29 -6.81
N CYS A 229 19.06 11.00 -6.77
CA CYS A 229 18.76 12.14 -7.61
C CYS A 229 19.49 13.43 -7.18
N VAL A 230 19.74 13.63 -5.89
CA VAL A 230 20.41 14.81 -5.33
C VAL A 230 21.82 15.04 -5.88
N PRO A 231 22.77 14.09 -5.84
CA PRO A 231 24.13 14.29 -6.35
C PRO A 231 24.17 14.48 -7.88
N ARG A 232 23.09 14.11 -8.59
CA ARG A 232 22.96 14.28 -10.05
C ARG A 232 22.29 15.61 -10.42
N ASN A 233 22.05 16.48 -9.44
CA ASN A 233 21.36 17.75 -9.60
C ASN A 233 19.98 17.61 -10.29
N ILE A 234 19.33 16.45 -10.13
CA ILE A 234 17.99 16.17 -10.65
C ILE A 234 16.95 16.77 -9.70
N VAL A 235 17.19 16.66 -8.40
CA VAL A 235 16.38 17.26 -7.34
C VAL A 235 17.29 17.94 -6.33
N SER A 236 16.80 19.00 -5.70
CA SER A 236 17.42 19.63 -4.53
C SER A 236 16.54 19.36 -3.31
N VAL A 237 17.13 19.34 -2.12
CA VAL A 237 16.42 19.03 -0.87
C VAL A 237 16.73 20.10 0.17
N GLU A 238 15.70 20.66 0.77
CA GLU A 238 15.84 21.53 1.94
C GLU A 238 15.20 20.85 3.14
N CYS A 239 15.99 20.64 4.19
CA CYS A 239 15.54 19.99 5.41
C CYS A 239 15.27 21.04 6.49
N PRO A 240 14.01 21.37 6.81
CA PRO A 240 13.71 22.21 7.95
C PRO A 240 14.07 21.46 9.25
N GLU A 241 14.87 22.09 10.12
CA GLU A 241 15.39 21.49 11.36
C GLU A 241 14.31 21.10 12.39
N GLU A 242 13.07 21.57 12.22
CA GLU A 242 11.95 21.25 13.13
C GLU A 242 10.74 20.75 12.35
N GLN A 243 10.53 19.43 12.32
CA GLN A 243 9.22 18.85 12.06
C GLN A 243 8.87 17.88 13.18
N GLU A 244 7.93 18.31 14.04
CA GLU A 244 7.22 17.44 14.97
C GLU A 244 6.40 16.41 14.17
N THR A 245 6.98 15.25 13.89
CA THR A 245 6.26 14.04 13.45
C THR A 245 5.55 13.37 14.64
N GLY A 246 4.81 14.16 15.41
CA GLY A 246 3.89 13.65 16.41
C GLY A 246 2.51 13.46 15.79
N ALA A 247 1.91 12.28 15.94
CA ALA A 247 0.49 12.10 15.68
C ALA A 247 -0.27 13.17 16.49
N VAL A 248 -0.83 14.17 15.81
CA VAL A 248 -1.62 15.20 16.48
C VAL A 248 -2.90 14.53 16.97
N GLU A 249 -2.91 14.12 18.24
CA GLU A 249 -4.09 13.56 18.89
C GLU A 249 -5.15 14.67 18.94
N ILE A 250 -6.14 14.59 18.05
CA ILE A 250 -7.28 15.50 18.03
C ILE A 250 -8.20 15.07 19.17
N ILE A 251 -8.20 15.84 20.26
CA ILE A 251 -9.06 15.57 21.41
C ILE A 251 -10.38 16.33 21.27
N GLU A 252 -11.49 15.63 21.50
CA GLU A 252 -12.82 16.23 21.57
C GLU A 252 -13.07 16.80 22.97
N LEU A 253 -13.21 18.11 23.08
CA LEU A 253 -13.39 18.84 24.34
C LEU A 253 -14.84 19.35 24.44
N PRO A 254 -15.62 18.93 25.45
CA PRO A 254 -16.97 19.43 25.65
C PRO A 254 -16.97 20.91 26.07
N LEU A 255 -17.77 21.71 25.36
CA LEU A 255 -18.04 23.12 25.61
C LEU A 255 -19.54 23.33 25.81
N PHE A 256 -19.95 23.84 26.97
CA PHE A 256 -21.33 24.16 27.28
C PHE A 256 -21.59 25.67 27.17
N GLU A 257 -22.42 26.06 26.21
CA GLU A 257 -22.81 27.44 25.92
C GLU A 257 -24.22 27.78 26.47
N GLY A 258 -24.81 26.86 27.25
CA GLY A 258 -26.17 26.99 27.78
C GLY A 258 -26.28 27.72 29.12
N ASN A 259 -27.51 27.98 29.54
CA ASN A 259 -27.80 28.47 30.88
C ASN A 259 -27.83 27.33 31.91
N LEU A 260 -26.86 27.30 32.84
CA LEU A 260 -26.77 26.29 33.91
C LEU A 260 -28.05 26.19 34.77
N LYS A 261 -28.79 27.30 34.92
CA LYS A 261 -30.07 27.33 35.67
C LYS A 261 -31.15 26.44 35.04
N LYS A 262 -31.12 26.24 33.72
CA LYS A 262 -32.06 25.39 32.98
C LYS A 262 -31.66 23.91 32.98
N ALA A 263 -30.44 23.58 33.44
CA ALA A 263 -29.97 22.22 33.56
C ALA A 263 -30.47 21.56 34.86
N LYS A 264 -30.65 20.23 34.80
CA LYS A 264 -30.95 19.37 35.97
C LYS A 264 -29.88 19.58 37.04
N LYS A 265 -30.30 19.64 38.31
CA LYS A 265 -29.41 19.92 39.46
C LYS A 265 -28.19 19.00 39.49
N GLU A 266 -28.40 17.71 39.23
CA GLU A 266 -27.37 16.66 39.20
C GLU A 266 -26.35 16.83 38.06
N HIS A 267 -26.69 17.54 36.99
CA HIS A 267 -25.83 17.70 35.81
C HIS A 267 -25.08 19.04 35.84
N ARG A 268 -25.41 19.95 36.77
CA ARG A 268 -24.85 21.31 36.79
C ARG A 268 -23.36 21.34 37.04
N ASP A 269 -22.91 20.51 37.97
CA ASP A 269 -21.49 20.45 38.38
C ASP A 269 -20.62 19.91 37.25
N LEU A 270 -21.17 19.04 36.41
CA LEU A 270 -20.48 18.55 35.22
C LEU A 270 -20.50 19.54 34.06
N LEU A 271 -21.64 20.17 33.81
CA LEU A 271 -21.77 21.14 32.72
C LEU A 271 -20.98 22.42 32.97
N SER A 272 -20.75 22.80 34.23
CA SER A 272 -19.91 23.95 34.58
C SER A 272 -18.42 23.72 34.26
N MET A 273 -17.99 22.46 34.20
CA MET A 273 -16.61 22.09 33.86
C MET A 273 -16.40 21.84 32.37
N CYS A 274 -17.47 21.84 31.58
CA CYS A 274 -17.42 21.75 30.11
C CYS A 274 -17.07 23.11 29.49
N ASP A 275 -15.82 23.53 29.62
CA ASP A 275 -15.30 24.83 29.15
C ASP A 275 -14.53 24.74 27.81
N GLY A 276 -14.45 23.56 27.21
CA GLY A 276 -13.69 23.31 25.98
C GLY A 276 -12.18 23.29 26.18
N ASN A 277 -11.69 23.16 27.41
CA ASN A 277 -10.26 23.00 27.71
C ASN A 277 -9.89 21.60 28.17
N ARG A 278 -10.83 20.87 28.79
CA ARG A 278 -10.61 19.51 29.32
C ARG A 278 -11.50 18.47 28.64
N PRO A 279 -11.01 17.26 28.37
CA PRO A 279 -11.81 16.17 27.85
C PRO A 279 -12.81 15.68 28.91
N LEU A 280 -13.90 15.06 28.45
CA LEU A 280 -14.95 14.55 29.34
C LEU A 280 -14.43 13.54 30.38
N GLN A 281 -13.39 12.77 30.02
CA GLN A 281 -12.78 11.79 30.91
C GLN A 281 -12.04 12.44 32.09
N GLU A 282 -11.34 13.54 31.87
CA GLU A 282 -10.70 14.30 32.95
C GLU A 282 -11.75 14.94 33.87
N ILE A 283 -12.81 15.50 33.30
CA ILE A 283 -13.94 16.06 34.07
C ILE A 283 -14.61 14.98 34.93
N ALA A 284 -14.80 13.77 34.39
CA ALA A 284 -15.36 12.65 35.15
C ALA A 284 -14.47 12.23 36.33
N ASN A 285 -13.15 12.21 36.12
CA ASN A 285 -12.18 11.91 37.16
C ASN A 285 -12.17 12.97 38.26
N GLU A 286 -12.20 14.27 37.90
CA GLU A 286 -12.24 15.37 38.88
C GLU A 286 -13.52 15.36 39.72
N LEU A 287 -14.66 14.99 39.12
CA LEU A 287 -15.94 14.86 39.83
C LEU A 287 -16.10 13.52 40.54
N ASN A 288 -15.11 12.63 40.45
CA ASN A 288 -15.13 11.28 41.00
C ASN A 288 -16.38 10.48 40.61
N ILE A 289 -16.81 10.61 39.36
CA ILE A 289 -17.94 9.87 38.78
C ILE A 289 -17.46 8.97 37.65
N PRO A 290 -18.11 7.81 37.41
CA PRO A 290 -17.81 6.97 36.26
C PRO A 290 -18.01 7.72 34.94
N TYR A 291 -17.10 7.50 33.97
CA TYR A 291 -17.18 8.10 32.64
C TYR A 291 -18.54 7.92 31.96
N PHE A 292 -19.17 6.75 32.11
CA PHE A 292 -20.48 6.49 31.54
C PHE A 292 -21.59 7.38 32.15
N GLN A 293 -21.51 7.67 33.45
CA GLN A 293 -22.43 8.58 34.13
C GLN A 293 -22.21 10.03 33.69
N ALA A 294 -20.95 10.43 33.48
CA ALA A 294 -20.60 11.72 32.88
C ALA A 294 -21.21 11.86 31.46
N LEU A 295 -21.09 10.81 30.64
CA LEU A 295 -21.67 10.76 29.30
C LEU A 295 -23.20 10.86 29.31
N GLN A 296 -23.88 10.11 30.19
CA GLN A 296 -25.34 10.20 30.36
C GLN A 296 -25.80 11.59 30.80
N SER A 297 -24.99 12.29 31.57
CA SER A 297 -25.29 13.64 32.06
C SER A 297 -25.26 14.70 30.95
N ILE A 298 -24.40 14.53 29.94
CA ILE A 298 -24.26 15.48 28.82
C ILE A 298 -25.13 15.16 27.60
N ILE A 299 -25.52 13.90 27.39
CA ILE A 299 -26.33 13.47 26.23
C ILE A 299 -27.56 14.37 26.00
N PRO A 300 -28.36 14.75 27.01
CA PRO A 300 -29.53 15.60 26.81
C PRO A 300 -29.24 17.01 26.27
N TYR A 301 -28.00 17.49 26.45
CA TYR A 301 -27.56 18.83 26.08
C TYR A 301 -26.75 18.87 24.78
N ARG A 302 -26.26 17.70 24.32
CA ARG A 302 -25.47 17.55 23.10
C ARG A 302 -26.23 18.11 21.89
N GLY A 303 -25.58 18.97 21.11
CA GLY A 303 -26.14 19.61 19.91
C GLY A 303 -27.10 20.77 20.16
N LYS A 304 -27.60 20.95 21.39
CA LYS A 304 -28.47 22.09 21.76
C LYS A 304 -27.69 23.19 22.46
N THR A 305 -27.05 22.83 23.57
CA THR A 305 -26.32 23.74 24.45
C THR A 305 -24.92 23.25 24.77
N LEU A 306 -24.58 22.02 24.41
CA LEU A 306 -23.25 21.42 24.56
C LEU A 306 -22.72 21.01 23.19
N ARG A 307 -21.52 21.50 22.86
CA ARG A 307 -20.78 21.23 21.62
C ARG A 307 -19.45 20.59 21.95
N PHE A 308 -18.91 19.80 21.03
CA PHE A 308 -17.56 19.26 21.17
C PHE A 308 -16.65 20.04 20.24
N VAL A 309 -15.65 20.69 20.82
CA VAL A 309 -14.62 21.42 20.08
C VAL A 309 -13.43 20.51 19.92
N ARG A 310 -12.92 20.39 18.70
CA ARG A 310 -11.71 19.63 18.40
C ARG A 310 -10.51 20.55 18.59
N LYS A 311 -9.62 20.19 19.52
CA LYS A 311 -8.32 20.87 19.68
C LYS A 311 -7.19 19.85 19.54
N SER A 312 -6.10 20.28 18.91
CA SER A 312 -4.84 19.54 18.90
C SER A 312 -4.26 19.53 20.31
N LYS A 313 -4.06 18.35 20.91
CA LYS A 313 -3.32 18.24 22.16
C LYS A 313 -1.86 18.59 21.88
N LYS A 314 -1.43 19.79 22.26
CA LYS A 314 0.01 20.07 22.35
C LYS A 314 0.51 19.28 23.57
N MET A 315 1.25 18.19 23.35
CA MET A 315 2.01 17.60 24.44
C MET A 315 3.12 18.61 24.78
N HIS A 316 2.93 19.37 25.85
CA HIS A 316 4.07 20.00 26.51
C HIS A 316 4.85 18.87 27.19
N SER A 317 5.95 18.46 26.56
CA SER A 317 7.07 17.84 27.26
C SER A 317 7.82 18.90 28.05
#